data_AF-A0A959C2B7-F1
#
_entry.id   AF-A0A959C2B7-F1
#
_cell.length_a   1.000
_cell.length_b   1.000
_cell.length_c   1.000
_cell.angle_alpha   90.00
_cell.angle_beta   90.00
_cell.angle_gamma   90.00
#
_symmetry.space_group_name_H-M   'P 1'
#
loop_
_entity.id
_entity.type
_entity.pdbx_description
1 polymer ?
#
loop_
_entity_poly.entity_id
_entity_poly.type
_entity_poly.pdbx_seq_one_letter_code
_entity_poly.pdbx_strand_id
1 'polypeptide(L)'
;MSANLMDLLQGSLSEDMIGQLSQQLGGANKQQTAAAASGIVSTLMGALAKNASTQQGAQALNNALERDHDGSVLDNIMDVFSGNTQNVNDRALNGSGILNHILGDRQGGAIDMISKLSGLDSGKTGNLMSMLAPVVLGALGKAK
;
A
#
# COMPACT_ATOMS: atom_id res chain seq x y z
N MET A 1 17.13 -4.41 16.64
CA MET A 1 15.71 -4.71 16.92
C MET A 1 15.03 -4.83 15.57
N SER A 2 14.52 -6.00 15.20
CA SER A 2 13.72 -6.14 13.98
C SER A 2 12.44 -5.33 14.17
N ALA A 3 12.23 -4.30 13.35
CA ALA A 3 10.98 -3.55 13.38
C ALA A 3 9.86 -4.53 12.98
N ASN A 4 8.82 -4.68 13.80
CA ASN A 4 7.68 -5.49 13.37
C ASN A 4 7.02 -4.79 12.19
N LEU A 5 6.65 -5.56 11.17
CA LEU A 5 5.91 -5.04 10.01
C LEU A 5 4.68 -4.23 10.45
N MET A 6 4.00 -4.68 11.49
CA MET A 6 2.85 -3.97 12.06
C MET A 6 3.24 -2.62 12.66
N ASP A 7 4.38 -2.52 13.35
CA ASP A 7 4.87 -1.26 13.93
C ASP A 7 5.28 -0.27 12.83
N LEU A 8 5.91 -0.77 11.75
CA LEU A 8 6.25 0.04 10.57
C LEU A 8 5.00 0.59 9.89
N LEU A 9 3.97 -0.25 9.71
CA LEU A 9 2.72 0.15 9.06
C LEU A 9 1.88 1.08 9.94
N GLN A 10 1.82 0.84 11.26
CA GLN A 10 1.15 1.73 12.21
C GLN A 10 1.85 3.08 12.33
N GLY A 11 3.19 3.08 12.40
CA GLY A 11 3.98 4.32 12.40
C GLY A 11 3.84 5.10 11.10
N SER A 12 3.68 4.40 9.97
CA SER A 12 3.40 5.03 8.69
C SER A 12 1.99 5.65 8.68
N LEU A 13 0.96 4.94 9.12
CA LEU A 13 -0.45 5.41 9.14
C LEU A 13 -0.78 6.38 10.31
N SER A 14 0.12 7.30 10.62
CA SER A 14 -0.11 8.37 11.61
C SER A 14 -1.28 9.29 11.21
N GLU A 15 -1.83 10.04 12.18
CA GLU A 15 -2.93 10.98 11.92
C GLU A 15 -2.59 12.02 10.85
N ASP A 16 -1.34 12.50 10.82
CA ASP A 16 -0.85 13.45 9.82
C ASP A 16 -0.87 12.82 8.42
N MET A 17 -0.45 11.57 8.30
CA MET A 17 -0.47 10.85 7.04
C MET A 17 -1.89 10.58 6.55
N ILE A 18 -2.81 10.21 7.45
CA ILE A 18 -4.24 10.10 7.11
C ILE A 18 -4.78 11.46 6.63
N GLY A 19 -4.36 12.56 7.25
CA GLY A 19 -4.67 13.91 6.80
C GLY A 19 -4.19 14.19 5.37
N GLN A 20 -2.94 13.84 5.07
CA GLN A 20 -2.34 14.01 3.74
C GLN A 20 -3.04 13.14 2.68
N LEU A 21 -3.31 11.87 2.99
CA LEU A 21 -4.05 10.96 2.11
C LEU A 21 -5.46 11.49 1.83
N SER A 22 -6.15 11.97 2.86
CA SER A 22 -7.46 12.62 2.72
C SER A 22 -7.41 13.81 1.75
N GLN A 23 -6.38 14.65 1.83
CA GLN A 23 -6.18 15.79 0.93
C GLN A 23 -5.93 15.35 -0.52
N GLN A 24 -5.05 14.36 -0.73
CA GLN A 24 -4.78 13.78 -2.06
C GLN A 24 -6.05 13.16 -2.68
N LEU A 25 -6.97 12.67 -1.85
CA LEU A 25 -8.28 12.16 -2.26
C LEU A 25 -9.36 13.25 -2.39
N GLY A 26 -8.95 14.52 -2.56
CA GLY A 26 -9.83 15.65 -2.74
C GLY A 26 -10.61 16.03 -1.47
N GLY A 27 -9.96 15.97 -0.31
CA GLY A 27 -10.57 16.30 0.98
C GLY A 27 -11.55 15.25 1.49
N ALA A 28 -11.28 13.97 1.23
CA ALA A 28 -12.10 12.87 1.74
C ALA A 28 -12.19 12.89 3.28
N ASN A 29 -13.26 12.36 3.86
CA ASN A 29 -13.35 12.29 5.33
C ASN A 29 -12.17 11.46 5.90
N LYS A 30 -11.52 11.99 6.95
CA LYS A 30 -10.33 11.36 7.54
C LYS A 30 -10.62 10.00 8.18
N GLN A 31 -11.78 9.84 8.83
CA GLN A 31 -12.16 8.57 9.44
C GLN A 31 -12.44 7.50 8.37
N GLN A 32 -13.13 7.87 7.28
CA GLN A 32 -13.32 6.98 6.13
C GLN A 32 -11.98 6.61 5.47
N THR A 33 -11.09 7.59 5.32
CA THR A 33 -9.73 7.37 4.77
C THR A 33 -8.93 6.41 5.64
N ALA A 34 -8.95 6.57 6.96
CA ALA A 34 -8.28 5.66 7.90
C ALA A 34 -8.86 4.24 7.85
N ALA A 35 -10.19 4.10 7.83
CA ALA A 35 -10.85 2.81 7.71
C ALA A 35 -10.51 2.12 6.38
N ALA A 36 -10.53 2.87 5.27
CA ALA A 36 -10.15 2.36 3.96
C ALA A 36 -8.68 1.93 3.94
N ALA A 37 -7.77 2.76 4.46
CA ALA A 37 -6.34 2.46 4.52
C ALA A 37 -6.06 1.17 5.32
N SER A 38 -6.70 0.99 6.48
CA SER A 38 -6.59 -0.23 7.28
C SER A 38 -7.10 -1.48 6.53
N GLY A 39 -8.24 -1.36 5.85
CA GLY A 39 -8.81 -2.43 5.03
C GLY A 39 -7.92 -2.80 3.84
N ILE A 40 -7.34 -1.79 3.18
CA ILE A 40 -6.38 -1.96 2.08
C ILE A 40 -5.15 -2.72 2.57
N VAL A 41 -4.51 -2.26 3.64
CA VAL A 41 -3.31 -2.92 4.18
C VAL A 41 -3.59 -4.38 4.50
N SER A 42 -4.70 -4.66 5.20
CA SER A 42 -5.09 -6.03 5.54
C SER A 42 -5.33 -6.89 4.30
N THR A 43 -5.98 -6.33 3.28
CA THR A 43 -6.27 -7.03 2.02
C THR A 43 -5.00 -7.35 1.24
N LEU A 44 -4.10 -6.37 1.12
CA LEU A 44 -2.82 -6.54 0.42
C LEU A 44 -1.92 -7.55 1.14
N MET A 45 -1.84 -7.50 2.47
CA MET A 45 -1.09 -8.49 3.24
C MET A 45 -1.64 -9.90 3.06
N GLY A 46 -2.97 -10.06 3.10
CA GLY A 46 -3.61 -11.36 2.87
C GLY A 46 -3.36 -11.90 1.45
N ALA A 47 -3.40 -11.04 0.45
CA ALA A 47 -3.11 -11.42 -0.93
C ALA A 47 -1.62 -11.75 -1.15
N LEU A 48 -0.70 -10.97 -0.57
CA LEU A 48 0.74 -11.26 -0.59
C LEU A 48 1.06 -12.59 0.09
N ALA A 49 0.49 -12.84 1.27
CA ALA A 49 0.64 -14.11 1.98
C ALA A 49 0.12 -15.28 1.14
N LYS A 50 -1.02 -15.10 0.46
CA LYS A 50 -1.55 -16.11 -0.46
C LYS A 50 -0.62 -16.34 -1.65
N ASN A 51 -0.07 -15.29 -2.27
CA ASN A 51 0.83 -15.43 -3.41
C ASN A 51 2.15 -16.11 -2.99
N ALA A 52 2.66 -15.77 -1.81
CA ALA A 52 3.87 -16.37 -1.22
C ALA A 52 3.66 -17.81 -0.67
N SER A 53 2.43 -18.35 -0.70
CA SER A 53 2.14 -19.71 -0.22
C SER A 53 2.72 -20.82 -1.11
N THR A 54 3.18 -20.47 -2.31
CA THR A 54 3.88 -21.38 -3.23
C THR A 54 5.35 -21.01 -3.30
N GLN A 55 6.23 -21.99 -3.56
CA GLN A 55 7.67 -21.73 -3.67
C GLN A 55 7.99 -20.71 -4.78
N GLN A 56 7.32 -20.83 -5.92
CA GLN A 56 7.48 -19.93 -7.05
C GLN A 56 7.00 -18.52 -6.71
N GLY A 57 5.85 -18.38 -6.04
CA GLY A 57 5.33 -17.08 -5.64
C GLY A 57 6.17 -16.41 -4.56
N ALA A 58 6.71 -17.18 -3.61
CA ALA A 58 7.66 -16.67 -2.62
C ALA A 58 8.95 -16.15 -3.27
N GLN A 59 9.50 -16.89 -4.25
CA GLN A 59 10.67 -16.44 -5.01
C GLN A 59 10.39 -15.17 -5.83
N ALA A 60 9.24 -15.12 -6.51
CA ALA A 60 8.82 -13.94 -7.27
C ALA A 60 8.69 -12.71 -6.37
N LEU A 61 8.04 -12.86 -5.22
CA LEU A 61 7.94 -11.80 -4.22
C LEU A 61 9.32 -11.38 -3.71
N ASN A 62 10.18 -12.34 -3.35
CA ASN A 62 11.53 -12.06 -2.88
C ASN A 62 12.33 -11.23 -3.89
N ASN A 63 12.26 -11.57 -5.17
CA ASN A 63 12.92 -10.85 -6.24
C ASN A 63 12.37 -9.43 -6.42
N ALA A 64 11.05 -9.24 -6.26
CA ALA A 64 10.44 -7.91 -6.32
C ALA A 64 10.89 -7.03 -5.15
N LEU A 65 10.96 -7.59 -3.94
CA LEU A 65 11.45 -6.89 -2.76
C LEU A 65 12.92 -6.48 -2.90
N GLU A 66 13.78 -7.36 -3.43
CA GLU A 66 15.22 -7.06 -3.61
C GLU A 66 15.48 -6.03 -4.71
N ARG A 67 14.65 -5.97 -5.75
CA ARG A 67 14.89 -5.11 -6.92
C ARG A 67 14.26 -3.73 -6.80
N ASP A 68 13.01 -3.67 -6.34
CA ASP A 68 12.17 -2.48 -6.50
C ASP A 68 11.50 -2.04 -5.18
N HIS A 69 11.51 -2.87 -4.13
CA HIS A 69 10.78 -2.60 -2.89
C HIS A 69 11.57 -2.97 -1.62
N ASP A 70 12.82 -2.55 -1.57
CA ASP A 70 13.75 -2.80 -0.46
C ASP A 70 13.43 -2.01 0.84
N GLY A 71 12.46 -1.10 0.76
CA GLY A 71 12.07 -0.22 1.87
C GLY A 71 12.51 1.22 1.72
N SER A 72 13.31 1.58 0.70
CA SER A 72 13.72 2.96 0.41
C SER A 72 12.55 3.92 0.16
N VAL A 73 11.39 3.41 -0.27
CA VAL A 73 10.14 4.18 -0.40
C VAL A 73 9.67 4.75 0.95
N LEU A 74 9.99 4.08 2.06
CA LEU A 74 9.60 4.53 3.40
C LEU A 74 10.44 5.72 3.87
N ASP A 75 11.67 5.86 3.36
CA ASP A 75 12.55 6.96 3.71
C ASP A 75 12.07 8.28 3.09
N ASN A 76 11.28 8.21 2.00
CA ASN A 76 10.72 9.35 1.28
C ASN A 76 9.17 9.36 1.32
N ILE A 77 8.57 8.72 2.32
CA ILE A 77 7.13 8.44 2.31
C ILE A 77 6.26 9.70 2.28
N MET A 78 6.73 10.77 2.93
CA MET A 78 6.03 12.06 2.94
C MET A 78 6.09 12.74 1.57
N ASP A 79 7.21 12.63 0.87
CA ASP A 79 7.37 13.13 -0.49
C ASP A 79 6.48 12.38 -1.48
N VAL A 80 6.41 11.04 -1.35
CA VAL A 80 5.49 10.19 -2.14
C VAL A 80 4.04 10.62 -1.98
N PHE A 81 3.58 10.86 -0.74
CA PHE A 81 2.19 11.27 -0.49
C PHE A 81 1.91 12.77 -0.69
N SER A 82 2.95 13.59 -0.76
CA SER A 82 2.84 14.99 -1.20
C SER A 82 2.79 15.11 -2.73
N GLY A 83 3.12 14.03 -3.45
CA GLY A 83 3.25 14.03 -4.91
C GLY A 83 4.60 14.55 -5.40
N ASN A 84 5.58 14.70 -4.51
CA ASN A 84 6.93 15.12 -4.82
C ASN A 84 7.83 13.91 -5.08
N THR A 85 7.75 13.31 -6.27
CA THR A 85 8.43 12.04 -6.57
C THR A 85 9.84 12.19 -7.18
N GLN A 86 10.44 13.39 -7.12
CA GLN A 86 11.71 13.72 -7.80
C GLN A 86 12.87 12.78 -7.44
N ASN A 87 12.87 12.19 -6.25
CA ASN A 87 13.94 11.32 -5.74
C ASN A 87 13.52 9.85 -5.52
N VAL A 88 12.35 9.45 -6.03
CA VAL A 88 11.80 8.12 -5.78
C VAL A 88 11.80 7.30 -7.07
N ASN A 89 12.18 6.04 -6.98
CA ASN A 89 12.18 5.13 -8.13
C ASN A 89 10.76 4.96 -8.69
N ASP A 90 10.53 5.38 -9.94
CA ASP A 90 9.23 5.28 -10.62
C ASP A 90 8.66 3.85 -10.63
N ARG A 91 9.52 2.83 -10.68
CA ARG A 91 9.10 1.42 -10.61
C ARG A 91 8.57 1.05 -9.24
N ALA A 92 9.20 1.56 -8.18
CA ALA A 92 8.77 1.36 -6.81
C ALA A 92 7.39 2.00 -6.56
N LEU A 93 7.05 3.06 -7.30
CA LEU A 93 5.78 3.80 -7.19
C LEU A 93 4.66 3.30 -8.11
N ASN A 94 4.89 2.26 -8.92
CA ASN A 94 3.87 1.72 -9.83
C ASN A 94 2.76 0.95 -9.09
N GLY A 95 1.93 1.67 -8.34
CA GLY A 95 0.83 1.13 -7.56
C GLY A 95 -0.12 0.27 -8.39
N SER A 96 -0.49 0.71 -9.60
CA SER A 96 -1.37 -0.05 -10.49
C SER A 96 -0.76 -1.39 -10.93
N GLY A 97 0.52 -1.41 -11.28
CA GLY A 97 1.21 -2.64 -11.68
C GLY A 97 1.36 -3.61 -10.51
N ILE A 98 1.66 -3.08 -9.32
CA ILE A 98 1.71 -3.82 -8.07
C ILE A 98 0.36 -4.46 -7.76
N LEU A 99 -0.72 -3.69 -7.81
CA LEU A 99 -2.06 -4.19 -7.53
C LEU A 99 -2.50 -5.25 -8.53
N ASN A 100 -2.22 -5.05 -9.82
CA ASN A 100 -2.50 -6.06 -10.84
C ASN A 100 -1.72 -7.35 -10.57
N HIS A 101 -0.49 -7.28 -10.07
CA HIS A 101 0.28 -8.47 -9.72
C HIS A 101 -0.23 -9.16 -8.44
N ILE A 102 -0.58 -8.40 -7.41
CA ILE A 102 -1.01 -8.94 -6.12
C ILE A 102 -2.45 -9.48 -6.18
N LEU A 103 -3.37 -8.66 -6.69
CA LEU A 103 -4.81 -8.91 -6.65
C LEU A 103 -5.35 -9.45 -7.97
N GLY A 104 -4.74 -9.08 -9.11
CA GLY A 104 -5.22 -9.43 -10.45
C GLY A 104 -6.70 -9.11 -10.61
N ASP A 105 -7.48 -10.08 -11.07
CA ASP A 105 -8.93 -9.96 -11.28
C ASP A 105 -9.72 -9.62 -10.00
N ARG A 106 -9.14 -9.81 -8.81
CA ARG A 106 -9.79 -9.53 -7.53
C ARG A 106 -9.73 -8.06 -7.13
N GLN A 107 -8.97 -7.23 -7.84
CA GLN A 107 -8.79 -5.83 -7.50
C GLN A 107 -10.13 -5.08 -7.41
N GLY A 108 -11.03 -5.29 -8.37
CA GLY A 108 -12.36 -4.67 -8.34
C GLY A 108 -13.18 -5.08 -7.11
N GLY A 109 -13.21 -6.38 -6.80
CA GLY A 109 -13.92 -6.89 -5.62
C GLY A 109 -13.35 -6.38 -4.30
N ALA A 110 -12.03 -6.22 -4.21
CA ALA A 110 -11.37 -5.62 -3.05
C ALA A 110 -11.76 -4.14 -2.88
N ILE A 111 -11.73 -3.37 -3.97
CA ILE A 111 -12.15 -1.96 -3.98
C ILE A 111 -13.60 -1.84 -3.52
N ASP A 112 -14.51 -2.64 -4.05
CA ASP A 112 -15.94 -2.60 -3.68
C ASP A 112 -16.17 -2.97 -2.20
N MET A 113 -15.47 -3.99 -1.71
CA MET A 113 -15.54 -4.40 -0.31
C MET A 113 -15.06 -3.27 0.61
N ILE A 114 -13.90 -2.68 0.31
CA ILE A 114 -13.30 -1.62 1.14
C ILE A 114 -14.13 -0.34 1.06
N SER A 115 -14.67 0.00 -0.12
CA SER A 115 -15.59 1.12 -0.29
C SER A 115 -16.81 0.98 0.62
N LYS A 116 -17.45 -0.21 0.64
CA LYS A 116 -18.59 -0.49 1.53
C LYS A 116 -18.24 -0.43 3.01
N LEU A 117 -17.06 -0.93 3.39
CA LEU A 117 -16.62 -0.94 4.78
C LEU A 117 -16.26 0.45 5.31
N SER A 118 -15.62 1.26 4.47
CA SER A 118 -15.11 2.58 4.86
C SER A 118 -16.09 3.73 4.59
N GLY A 119 -17.06 3.52 3.70
CA GLY A 119 -17.94 4.58 3.18
C GLY A 119 -17.27 5.52 2.19
N LEU A 120 -16.03 5.24 1.79
CA LEU A 120 -15.31 5.96 0.74
C LEU A 120 -15.80 5.50 -0.63
N ASP A 121 -15.89 6.38 -1.63
CA ASP A 121 -16.30 5.94 -2.98
C ASP A 121 -15.25 5.01 -3.61
N SER A 122 -15.68 4.15 -4.53
CA SER A 122 -14.80 3.15 -5.18
C SER A 122 -13.62 3.77 -5.93
N GLY A 123 -13.79 4.96 -6.53
CA GLY A 123 -12.72 5.66 -7.23
C GLY A 123 -11.62 6.14 -6.27
N LYS A 124 -12.00 6.82 -5.19
CA LYS A 124 -11.07 7.21 -4.12
C LYS A 124 -10.45 6.00 -3.43
N THR A 125 -11.21 4.93 -3.27
CA THR A 125 -10.70 3.67 -2.72
C THR A 125 -9.63 3.05 -3.62
N GLY A 126 -9.86 3.02 -4.94
CA GLY A 126 -8.88 2.54 -5.92
C GLY A 126 -7.61 3.39 -5.97
N ASN A 127 -7.75 4.71 -5.88
CA ASN A 127 -6.62 5.64 -5.80
C ASN A 127 -5.81 5.41 -4.52
N LEU A 128 -6.48 5.35 -3.37
CA LEU A 128 -5.84 5.07 -2.08
C LEU A 128 -5.13 3.71 -2.09
N MET A 129 -5.76 2.70 -2.67
CA MET A 129 -5.17 1.37 -2.81
C MET A 129 -3.88 1.42 -3.64
N SER A 130 -3.87 2.20 -4.72
CA SER A 130 -2.68 2.39 -5.57
C SER A 130 -1.56 3.14 -4.85
N MET A 131 -1.91 4.13 -4.02
CA MET A 131 -0.94 4.87 -3.21
C MET A 131 -0.33 4.01 -2.10
N LEU A 132 -1.10 3.12 -1.48
CA LEU A 132 -0.65 2.30 -0.36
C LEU A 132 0.09 1.03 -0.80
N ALA A 133 -0.11 0.54 -2.02
CA ALA A 133 0.52 -0.70 -2.45
C ALA A 133 2.06 -0.66 -2.42
N PRO A 134 2.74 0.38 -2.96
CA PRO A 134 4.19 0.57 -2.80
C PRO A 134 4.67 0.53 -1.35
N VAL A 135 3.92 1.17 -0.45
CA VAL A 135 4.27 1.28 0.98
C VAL A 135 4.17 -0.08 1.66
N VAL A 136 3.14 -0.87 1.37
CA VAL A 136 3.00 -2.21 1.92
C VAL A 136 4.14 -3.12 1.46
N LEU A 137 4.54 -3.08 0.18
CA LEU A 137 5.72 -3.84 -0.26
C LEU A 137 7.01 -3.32 0.35
N GLY A 138 7.20 -2.00 0.40
CA GLY A 138 8.40 -1.41 0.99
C GLY A 138 8.55 -1.78 2.47
N ALA A 139 7.45 -1.77 3.22
CA ALA A 139 7.44 -2.23 4.61
C ALA A 139 7.76 -3.72 4.72
N LEU A 140 7.27 -4.55 3.80
CA LEU A 140 7.62 -5.97 3.75
C LEU A 140 9.09 -6.20 3.41
N GLY A 141 9.64 -5.46 2.44
CA GLY A 141 11.05 -5.53 2.07
C GLY A 141 11.98 -5.09 3.19
N LYS A 142 11.60 -4.05 3.95
CA LYS A 142 12.33 -3.58 5.13
C LYS A 142 12.25 -4.55 6.33
N ALA A 143 11.17 -5.33 6.42
CA ALA A 143 10.94 -6.30 7.50
C ALA A 143 11.53 -7.69 7.24
N LYS A 144 11.94 -7.98 6.00
CA LYS A 144 12.65 -9.18 5.60
C LYS A 144 14.03 -9.27 6.27
#